data_AF-A0A968WJV7-F1
#
_entry.id   AF-A0A968WJV7-F1
#
_cell.length_a   1.000
_cell.length_b   1.000
_cell.length_c   1.000
_cell.angle_alpha   90.00
_cell.angle_beta   90.00
_cell.angle_gamma   90.00
#
_symmetry.space_group_name_H-M   'P 1'
#
loop_
_entity.id
_entity.type
_entity.pdbx_description
1 polymer ?
#
loop_
_entity_poly.entity_id
_entity_poly.type
_entity_poly.pdbx_seq_one_letter_code
_entity_poly.pdbx_strand_id
1 'polypeptide(L)'
;TPKLVRRVPTSTITFYEMAGACIATALFFPVYVRTWPGHDTLQLVPTALDWLYIAVLALVCSVYAFSVMVDLMKRVSVFVIQLTLNLEPVYGIVMAVLILGNREKMNLNFYLGALIILAAVISYPILKRQKAFASDL
;
A
#
# COMPACT_ATOMS: atom_id res chain seq x y z
N THR A 1 3.79 25.88 21.56
CA THR A 1 2.40 25.73 22.04
C THR A 1 1.78 24.45 21.45
N PRO A 2 2.08 23.23 21.96
CA PRO A 2 1.72 21.98 21.29
C PRO A 2 0.54 21.26 21.99
N LYS A 3 -0.55 21.98 22.32
CA LYS A 3 -1.67 21.42 23.11
C LYS A 3 -3.03 21.37 22.41
N LEU A 4 -3.11 21.56 21.09
CA LEU A 4 -4.40 21.61 20.38
C LEU A 4 -4.64 20.53 19.32
N VAL A 5 -3.92 19.39 19.37
CA VAL A 5 -4.14 18.25 18.46
C VAL A 5 -4.23 16.95 19.28
N ARG A 6 -5.24 16.83 20.14
CA ARG A 6 -5.39 15.61 20.97
C ARG A 6 -6.81 15.11 21.17
N ARG A 7 -7.78 15.44 20.33
CA ARG A 7 -9.16 14.96 20.53
C ARG A 7 -9.93 14.63 19.25
N VAL A 8 -9.26 14.12 18.23
CA VAL A 8 -9.97 13.35 17.20
C VAL A 8 -9.44 11.93 17.24
N PRO A 9 -10.26 10.92 17.53
CA PRO A 9 -9.83 9.53 17.43
C PRO A 9 -9.40 9.29 15.98
N THR A 10 -8.15 8.84 15.77
CA THR A 10 -7.56 8.56 14.46
C THR A 10 -8.48 7.69 13.59
N SER A 11 -9.23 6.78 14.22
CA SER A 11 -10.25 5.95 13.57
C SER A 11 -11.35 6.71 12.85
N THR A 12 -11.81 7.86 13.38
CA THR A 12 -12.86 8.66 12.72
C THR A 12 -12.31 9.37 11.49
N ILE A 13 -11.06 9.84 11.54
CA ILE A 13 -10.41 10.47 10.38
C ILE A 13 -10.28 9.46 9.25
N THR A 14 -9.75 8.26 9.53
CA THR A 14 -9.59 7.24 8.49
C THR A 14 -10.93 6.72 7.96
N PHE A 15 -11.98 6.70 8.79
CA PHE A 15 -13.32 6.36 8.30
C PHE A 15 -13.80 7.36 7.23
N TYR A 16 -13.64 8.67 7.48
CA TYR A 16 -13.98 9.69 6.50
C TYR A 16 -13.10 9.63 5.24
N GLU A 17 -11.83 9.29 5.39
CA GLU A 17 -10.90 9.14 4.26
C GLU A 17 -11.29 7.96 3.36
N MET A 18 -11.59 6.79 3.94
CA MET A 18 -12.02 5.60 3.21
C MET A 18 -13.41 5.79 2.58
N ALA A 19 -14.33 6.46 3.28
CA ALA A 19 -15.63 6.82 2.73
C ALA A 19 -15.50 7.80 1.56
N GLY A 20 -14.64 8.82 1.69
CA GLY A 20 -14.32 9.76 0.63
C GLY A 20 -13.70 9.07 -0.59
N ALA A 21 -12.75 8.16 -0.39
CA ALA A 21 -12.16 7.36 -1.45
C ALA A 21 -13.23 6.51 -2.15
N CYS A 22 -14.11 5.83 -1.41
CA CYS A 22 -15.19 5.04 -1.97
C CYS A 22 -16.13 5.88 -2.86
N ILE A 23 -16.55 7.05 -2.38
CA ILE A 23 -17.44 7.97 -3.12
C ILE A 23 -16.71 8.51 -4.36
N ALA A 24 -15.46 8.94 -4.22
CA ALA A 24 -14.65 9.46 -5.31
C ALA A 24 -14.44 8.40 -6.40
N THR A 25 -14.10 7.17 -6.03
CA THR A 25 -13.95 6.06 -6.98
C THR A 25 -15.29 5.73 -7.65
N ALA A 26 -16.39 5.66 -6.90
CA ALA A 26 -17.72 5.40 -7.45
C ALA A 26 -18.16 6.47 -8.47
N LEU A 27 -17.82 7.74 -8.22
CA LEU A 27 -18.15 8.87 -9.10
C LEU A 27 -17.20 9.00 -10.30
N PHE A 28 -15.93 8.62 -10.14
CA PHE A 28 -14.95 8.61 -11.22
C PHE A 28 -15.18 7.47 -12.22
N PHE A 29 -15.66 6.32 -11.74
CA PHE A 29 -15.90 5.13 -12.53
C PHE A 29 -16.79 5.34 -13.78
N PRO A 30 -17.97 6.01 -13.71
CA PRO A 30 -18.78 6.29 -14.90
C PRO A 30 -18.11 7.28 -15.87
N VAL A 31 -17.27 8.19 -15.37
CA VAL A 31 -16.48 9.10 -16.22
C VAL A 31 -15.43 8.30 -17.00
N TYR A 32 -14.74 7.37 -16.33
CA TYR A 32 -13.73 6.51 -16.94
C TYR A 32 -14.29 5.63 -18.07
N VAL A 33 -15.44 4.98 -17.85
CA VAL A 33 -16.11 4.15 -18.87
C VAL A 33 -16.52 4.97 -20.11
N ARG A 34 -16.85 6.25 -19.93
CA ARG A 34 -17.27 7.14 -21.01
C ARG A 34 -16.12 7.73 -21.81
N THR A 35 -14.99 8.04 -21.17
CA THR A 35 -13.85 8.67 -21.84
C THR A 35 -12.98 7.66 -22.57
N TRP A 36 -12.75 6.48 -21.97
CA TRP A 36 -11.90 5.42 -22.52
C TRP A 36 -12.67 4.09 -22.62
N PRO A 37 -13.47 3.88 -23.68
CA PRO A 37 -14.00 2.56 -23.96
C PRO A 37 -12.84 1.64 -24.35
N GLY A 38 -12.40 0.81 -23.41
CA GLY A 38 -11.46 -0.28 -23.70
C GLY A 38 -12.07 -1.21 -24.76
N HIS A 39 -11.24 -1.73 -25.66
CA HIS A 39 -11.64 -2.60 -26.78
C HIS A 39 -12.23 -3.95 -26.34
N ASP A 40 -12.21 -4.27 -25.04
CA ASP A 40 -12.91 -5.39 -24.45
C ASP A 40 -14.07 -4.86 -23.61
N THR A 41 -15.27 -5.39 -23.83
CA THR A 41 -16.47 -5.08 -23.06
C THR A 41 -16.16 -5.27 -21.57
N LEU A 42 -15.98 -4.18 -20.81
CA LEU A 42 -15.81 -4.27 -19.37
C LEU A 42 -16.99 -5.07 -18.81
N GLN A 43 -16.72 -6.29 -18.32
CA GLN A 43 -17.70 -7.10 -17.61
C GLN A 43 -17.96 -6.46 -16.25
N LEU A 44 -18.78 -5.41 -16.28
CA LEU A 44 -19.20 -4.61 -15.14
C LEU A 44 -20.20 -5.34 -14.25
N VAL A 45 -20.62 -6.54 -14.64
CA VAL A 45 -21.50 -7.42 -13.88
C VAL A 45 -20.61 -8.53 -13.29
N PRO A 46 -20.19 -8.41 -12.02
CA PRO A 46 -19.39 -9.42 -11.37
C PRO A 46 -20.22 -10.70 -11.21
N THR A 47 -19.58 -11.85 -11.37
CA THR A 47 -20.20 -13.15 -11.10
C THR A 47 -20.39 -13.30 -9.57
N ALA A 48 -21.28 -14.20 -9.13
CA ALA A 48 -21.50 -14.45 -7.69
C ALA A 48 -20.20 -14.83 -6.93
N LEU A 49 -19.25 -15.49 -7.61
CA LEU A 49 -17.94 -15.80 -7.04
C LEU A 49 -17.03 -14.57 -6.92
N ASP A 50 -17.12 -13.61 -7.84
CA ASP A 50 -16.36 -12.37 -7.77
C ASP A 50 -16.82 -11.54 -6.56
N TRP A 51 -18.12 -11.52 -6.29
CA TRP A 51 -18.67 -10.92 -5.07
C TRP A 51 -18.11 -11.56 -3.79
N LEU A 52 -17.97 -12.89 -3.77
CA LEU A 52 -17.36 -13.58 -2.64
C LEU A 52 -15.88 -13.20 -2.47
N TYR A 53 -15.09 -13.19 -3.55
CA TYR A 53 -13.68 -12.80 -3.49
C TYR A 53 -13.50 -11.35 -3.07
N ILE A 54 -14.31 -10.44 -3.62
CA ILE A 54 -14.31 -9.02 -3.24
C ILE A 54 -14.67 -8.87 -1.76
N ALA A 55 -15.69 -9.58 -1.28
CA ALA A 55 -16.09 -9.53 0.13
C ALA A 55 -14.99 -10.05 1.05
N VAL A 56 -14.35 -11.18 0.71
CA VAL A 56 -13.25 -11.74 1.50
C VAL A 56 -12.05 -10.79 1.51
N LEU A 57 -11.64 -10.26 0.36
CA LEU A 57 -10.54 -9.29 0.27
C LEU A 57 -10.86 -8.01 1.06
N ALA A 58 -12.03 -7.43 0.88
CA ALA A 58 -12.41 -6.21 1.59
C ALA A 58 -12.47 -6.41 3.11
N LEU A 59 -13.04 -7.51 3.58
CA LEU A 59 -13.17 -7.75 5.02
C LEU A 59 -11.85 -8.18 5.65
N VAL A 60 -11.16 -9.16 5.08
CA VAL A 60 -9.93 -9.72 5.67
C VAL A 60 -8.74 -8.81 5.40
N CYS A 61 -8.53 -8.40 4.15
CA CYS A 61 -7.35 -7.63 3.76
C CYS A 61 -7.48 -6.13 4.06
N SER A 62 -8.69 -5.55 4.05
CA SER A 62 -8.87 -4.14 4.37
C SER A 62 -9.35 -3.93 5.80
N VAL A 63 -10.57 -4.35 6.15
CA VAL A 63 -11.17 -4.03 7.45
C VAL A 63 -10.37 -4.63 8.62
N TYR A 64 -10.08 -5.93 8.57
CA TYR A 64 -9.35 -6.61 9.63
C TYR A 64 -7.89 -6.15 9.71
N ALA A 65 -7.14 -6.14 8.60
CA ALA A 65 -5.75 -5.69 8.60
C ALA A 65 -5.61 -4.24 9.06
N PHE A 66 -6.50 -3.35 8.61
CA PHE A 66 -6.50 -1.95 9.04
C PHE A 66 -6.83 -1.80 10.53
N SER A 67 -7.82 -2.55 11.05
CA SER A 67 -8.14 -2.55 12.48
C SER A 67 -6.95 -3.00 13.34
N VAL A 68 -6.29 -4.10 12.94
CA VAL A 68 -5.09 -4.60 13.62
C VAL A 68 -3.96 -3.57 13.55
N MET A 69 -3.75 -2.93 12.41
CA MET A 69 -2.73 -1.88 12.25
C MET A 69 -3.00 -0.68 13.17
N VAL A 70 -4.25 -0.21 13.29
CA VAL A 70 -4.63 0.87 14.22
C VAL A 70 -4.44 0.46 15.67
N ASP A 71 -4.72 -0.79 16.03
CA ASP A 71 -4.47 -1.30 17.38
C ASP A 71 -2.98 -1.47 17.68
N LEU A 72 -2.18 -1.86 16.68
CA LEU A 72 -0.73 -1.91 16.78
C LEU A 72 -0.14 -0.51 17.00
N MET A 73 -0.67 0.54 16.35
CA MET A 73 -0.26 1.92 16.60
C MET A 73 -0.47 2.39 18.04
N LYS A 74 -1.35 1.73 18.81
CA LYS A 74 -1.54 2.01 20.24
C LYS A 74 -0.50 1.33 21.14
N ARG A 75 0.14 0.25 20.66
CA ARG A 75 1.09 -0.58 21.43
C ARG A 75 2.54 -0.42 20.97
N VAL A 76 2.74 -0.03 19.72
CA VAL A 76 4.02 0.15 19.06
C VAL A 76 4.13 1.61 18.61
N SER A 77 5.30 2.22 18.80
CA SER A 77 5.56 3.58 18.35
C SER A 77 5.28 3.75 16.86
N VAL A 78 4.60 4.84 16.50
CA VAL A 78 4.37 5.25 15.10
C VAL A 78 5.66 5.27 14.28
N PHE A 79 6.80 5.55 14.92
CA PHE A 79 8.13 5.50 14.29
C PHE A 79 8.49 4.10 13.80
N VAL A 80 8.25 3.06 14.61
CA VAL A 80 8.58 1.67 14.25
C VAL A 80 7.67 1.19 13.13
N ILE A 81 6.39 1.54 13.17
CA ILE A 81 5.44 1.22 12.09
C ILE A 81 5.90 1.87 10.78
N GLN A 82 6.28 3.15 10.80
CA GLN A 82 6.78 3.82 9.61
C GLN A 82 8.09 3.23 9.11
N LEU A 83 8.98 2.77 10.00
CA LEU A 83 10.21 2.07 9.62
C LEU A 83 9.88 0.74 8.91
N THR A 84 8.95 -0.05 9.46
CA THR A 84 8.51 -1.32 8.86
C THR A 84 7.85 -1.11 7.49
N LEU A 85 7.01 -0.08 7.33
CA LEU A 85 6.40 0.25 6.04
C LEU A 85 7.45 0.65 4.99
N ASN A 86 8.48 1.42 5.36
CA ASN A 86 9.56 1.74 4.44
C ASN A 86 10.40 0.50 4.04
N LEU A 87 10.32 -0.59 4.81
CA LEU A 87 10.99 -1.87 4.52
C LEU A 87 10.11 -2.83 3.70
N GLU A 88 8.84 -2.52 3.47
CA GLU A 88 7.93 -3.28 2.59
C GLU A 88 8.59 -3.69 1.26
N PRO A 89 9.23 -2.77 0.49
CA PRO A 89 9.85 -3.15 -0.77
C PRO A 89 11.03 -4.12 -0.60
N VAL A 90 11.79 -4.05 0.51
CA VAL A 90 12.88 -4.99 0.78
C VAL A 90 12.32 -6.40 1.02
N TYR A 91 11.29 -6.51 1.86
CA TYR A 91 10.66 -7.81 2.13
C TYR A 91 10.01 -8.41 0.88
N GLY A 92 9.41 -7.58 0.03
CA GLY A 92 8.87 -8.00 -1.26
C GLY A 92 9.92 -8.65 -2.16
N ILE A 93 11.11 -8.07 -2.26
CA ILE A 93 12.21 -8.63 -3.07
C ILE A 93 12.71 -9.94 -2.49
N VAL A 94 12.89 -10.01 -1.16
CA VAL A 94 13.31 -11.25 -0.49
C VAL A 94 12.29 -12.38 -0.73
N MET A 95 11.00 -12.09 -0.57
CA MET A 95 9.92 -13.06 -0.84
C MET A 95 9.88 -13.48 -2.32
N ALA A 96 10.07 -12.55 -3.25
CA ALA A 96 10.13 -12.85 -4.68
C ALA A 96 11.29 -13.82 -5.00
N VAL A 97 12.48 -13.57 -4.45
CA VAL A 97 13.65 -14.46 -4.64
C VAL A 97 13.42 -15.83 -4.00
N LEU A 98 12.81 -15.91 -2.82
CA LEU A 98 12.54 -17.19 -2.16
C LEU A 98 11.49 -18.05 -2.89
N ILE A 99 10.44 -17.44 -3.45
CA ILE A 99 9.35 -18.17 -4.12
C ILE A 99 9.71 -18.51 -5.58
N LEU A 100 10.30 -17.57 -6.33
CA LEU A 100 10.62 -17.74 -7.76
C LEU A 100 12.04 -18.27 -8.03
N GLY A 101 12.96 -18.17 -7.06
CA GLY A 101 14.41 -18.27 -7.28
C GLY A 101 14.97 -19.53 -7.93
N ASN A 102 14.18 -20.61 -8.01
CA ASN A 102 14.58 -21.86 -8.67
C ASN A 102 13.71 -22.26 -9.87
N ARG A 103 12.59 -21.58 -10.14
CA ARG A 103 11.59 -22.12 -11.09
C ARG A 103 11.67 -21.55 -12.50
N GLU A 104 12.21 -20.34 -12.68
CA GLU A 104 12.41 -19.77 -14.02
C GLU A 104 13.74 -19.03 -14.07
N LYS A 105 14.63 -19.42 -14.99
CA LYS A 105 15.77 -18.56 -15.36
C LYS A 105 15.18 -17.33 -16.04
N MET A 106 14.90 -16.30 -15.26
CA MET A 106 14.30 -15.07 -15.78
C MET A 106 15.29 -14.36 -16.71
N ASN A 107 14.76 -13.71 -17.76
CA ASN A 107 15.57 -12.99 -18.74
C ASN A 107 16.51 -11.97 -18.09
N LEU A 108 17.61 -11.61 -18.76
CA LEU A 108 18.60 -10.64 -18.27
C LEU A 108 17.95 -9.30 -17.83
N ASN A 109 16.89 -8.89 -18.52
CA ASN A 109 16.11 -7.69 -18.20
C ASN A 109 15.44 -7.75 -16.81
N PHE A 110 15.03 -8.93 -16.35
CA PHE A 110 14.48 -9.11 -15.01
C PHE A 110 15.55 -8.88 -13.93
N TYR A 111 16.76 -9.41 -14.14
CA TYR A 111 17.87 -9.18 -13.23
C TYR A 111 18.29 -7.72 -13.17
N LEU A 112 18.32 -7.02 -14.31
CA LEU A 112 18.59 -5.58 -14.36
C LEU A 112 17.49 -4.77 -13.67
N GLY A 113 16.21 -5.10 -13.89
CA GLY A 113 15.08 -4.47 -13.20
C GLY A 113 15.13 -4.68 -11.68
N ALA A 114 15.40 -5.90 -11.24
CA ALA A 114 15.57 -6.22 -9.82
C ALA A 114 16.74 -5.46 -9.18
N LEU A 115 17.86 -5.31 -9.90
CA LEU A 115 19.02 -4.53 -9.45
C LEU A 115 18.67 -3.04 -9.29
N ILE A 116 17.94 -2.45 -10.25
CA ILE A 116 17.50 -1.05 -10.18
C ILE A 116 16.56 -0.82 -8.99
N ILE A 117 15.60 -1.73 -8.79
CA ILE A 117 14.66 -1.64 -7.65
C ILE A 117 15.43 -1.80 -6.33
N LEU A 118 16.34 -2.77 -6.21
CA LEU A 118 17.20 -2.93 -5.03
C LEU A 118 18.01 -1.66 -4.74
N ALA A 119 18.62 -1.07 -5.75
CA ALA A 119 19.39 0.17 -5.60
C ALA A 119 18.52 1.34 -5.11
N ALA A 120 17.32 1.51 -5.67
CA ALA A 120 16.38 2.54 -5.26
C ALA A 120 15.91 2.36 -3.81
N VAL A 121 15.57 1.12 -3.44
CA VAL A 121 15.05 0.77 -2.11
C VAL A 121 16.11 0.93 -1.02
N ILE A 122 17.36 0.59 -1.29
CA ILE A 122 18.48 0.81 -0.36
C ILE A 122 18.85 2.30 -0.28
N SER A 123 18.77 3.03 -1.40
CA SER A 123 19.07 4.47 -1.42
C SER A 123 18.09 5.29 -0.60
N TYR A 124 16.80 4.91 -0.60
CA TYR A 124 15.73 5.63 0.10
C TYR A 124 15.96 5.83 1.62
N PRO A 125 16.23 4.80 2.44
CA PRO A 125 16.52 4.98 3.86
C PRO A 125 17.85 5.70 4.12
N ILE A 126 18.86 5.54 3.25
CA ILE A 126 20.17 6.21 3.40
C ILE A 126 20.00 7.73 3.22
N LEU A 127 19.30 8.16 2.17
CA LEU A 127 19.01 9.57 1.91
C LEU A 127 18.15 10.19 3.01
N LYS A 128 17.15 9.45 3.51
CA LYS A 128 16.28 9.92 4.60
C LYS A 128 17.04 10.06 5.92
N ARG A 129 18.00 9.17 6.20
CA ARG A 129 18.89 9.24 7.37
C ARG A 129 19.85 10.43 7.30
N GLN A 130 20.35 10.78 6.10
CA GLN A 130 21.21 11.96 5.92
C GLN A 130 20.46 13.28 6.12
N LYS A 131 19.20 13.39 5.65
CA LYS A 131 18.40 14.61 5.84
C LYS A 131 17.99 14.83 7.31
N ALA A 132 17.74 13.76 8.07
CA ALA A 132 17.47 13.87 9.50
C ALA A 132 18.71 14.32 10.30
N PHE A 133 19.92 13.95 9.87
CA PHE A 133 21.17 14.36 10.51
C PHE A 133 21.60 15.80 10.16
N ALA A 134 21.24 16.28 8.97
CA ALA A 134 21.57 17.64 8.51
C ALA A 134 20.64 18.74 9.05
N SER A 135 19.47 18.39 9.61
CA SER A 135 18.56 19.35 10.25
C SER A 135 18.83 19.61 11.73
N ASP A 136 19.78 18.86 12.32
CA ASP A 136 20.20 18.97 13.71
C ASP A 136 21.53 19.76 13.88
N LEU A 137 22.06 20.36 12.79
CA LEU A 137 23.23 21.27 12.78
C LEU A 137 22.80 22.69 12.41
#